data_AF-A0A9W9K9Z6-F1
#
_entry.id   AF-A0A9W9K9Z6-F1
#
_cell.length_a   1.000
_cell.length_b   1.000
_cell.length_c   1.000
_cell.angle_alpha   90.00
_cell.angle_beta   90.00
_cell.angle_gamma   90.00
#
_symmetry.space_group_name_H-M   'P 1'
#
loop_
_entity.id
_entity.type
_entity.pdbx_description
1 polymer ?
#
loop_
_entity_poly.entity_id
_entity_poly.type
_entity_poly.pdbx_seq_one_letter_code
_entity_poly.pdbx_strand_id
1 'polypeptide(L)'
;MPGSEAFRALRLLSRTSGGLLSGSEGVTRRCLTRSMVTEAQAQASSTSNPSTSAPVAPWDRPVQVMTYAFPSMEPARLVEYSQKQLQMPLRKDILHRAVVYEGDMSRQGTASTKWRGEVHGSHRKLMPQKGSGRARVGNKQSPIRVGGGVAHGPHPRDFSTELPAKIYDQAWRIALSYRYARGELIVLDNEIALPKNSTPFLMERILKDHGWSTKKGRSTLITADFDENLFDTMEKLKQYATIKDCSEVDVKNLLETERLVIERTALNRFFKWHSRDLTSKPAKARYL
;
A
#
# COMPACT_ATOMS: atom_id res chain seq x y z
N MET A 1 -2.10 49.40 12.72
CA MET A 1 -2.08 49.58 14.18
C MET A 1 -1.32 48.41 14.79
N PRO A 2 -0.10 48.65 15.27
CA PRO A 2 0.72 47.69 16.01
C PRO A 2 0.32 47.71 17.50
N GLY A 3 0.79 46.74 18.28
CA GLY A 3 1.09 47.01 19.69
C GLY A 3 0.75 45.94 20.71
N SER A 4 1.80 45.61 21.47
CA SER A 4 1.86 45.05 22.82
C SER A 4 1.88 43.52 22.93
N GLU A 5 3.05 42.88 23.06
CA GLU A 5 3.99 42.87 24.21
C GLU A 5 3.46 42.02 25.39
N ALA A 6 4.24 41.24 26.12
CA ALA A 6 5.62 40.79 26.01
C ALA A 6 5.92 39.83 27.19
N PHE A 7 7.16 39.32 27.20
CA PHE A 7 7.95 38.86 28.34
C PHE A 7 7.55 37.57 29.08
N ARG A 8 8.41 36.55 28.90
CA ARG A 8 9.39 36.23 29.96
C ARG A 8 10.60 35.49 29.41
N ALA A 9 11.77 36.06 29.70
CA ALA A 9 13.08 35.58 29.31
C ALA A 9 13.86 35.04 30.54
N LEU A 10 15.03 34.45 30.22
CA LEU A 10 16.23 34.21 31.04
C LEU A 10 16.22 32.92 31.88
N ARG A 11 17.04 31.91 31.52
CA ARG A 11 18.52 31.75 31.58
C ARG A 11 19.01 31.32 32.97
N LEU A 12 19.84 30.26 32.98
CA LEU A 12 21.13 30.03 33.69
C LEU A 12 21.31 28.51 33.82
N LEU A 13 22.16 27.85 33.02
CA LEU A 13 23.62 27.65 33.13
C LEU A 13 24.13 26.83 34.34
N SER A 14 24.92 25.83 33.97
CA SER A 14 26.14 25.28 34.59
C SER A 14 26.10 24.39 35.84
N ARG A 15 26.54 23.15 35.61
CA ARG A 15 27.61 22.38 36.29
C ARG A 15 27.79 22.58 37.80
N THR A 16 27.82 21.48 38.54
CA THR A 16 28.93 21.17 39.46
C THR A 16 29.16 19.66 39.60
N SER A 17 30.42 19.30 39.48
CA SER A 17 31.10 18.10 39.97
C SER A 17 31.34 18.23 41.47
N GLY A 18 31.36 17.11 42.21
CA GLY A 18 31.99 17.09 43.53
C GLY A 18 31.47 15.99 44.46
N GLY A 19 32.21 14.88 44.56
CA GLY A 19 32.15 13.95 45.68
C GLY A 19 33.56 13.44 45.95
N LEU A 20 34.24 14.01 46.95
CA LEU A 20 35.57 13.60 47.40
C LEU A 20 35.55 13.36 48.93
N LEU A 21 36.10 12.19 49.30
CA LEU A 21 37.03 11.90 50.40
C LEU A 21 36.60 11.90 51.87
N SER A 22 36.78 10.73 52.51
CA SER A 22 37.80 10.44 53.54
C SER A 22 37.65 8.96 53.94
N GLY A 23 38.64 8.10 54.19
CA GLY A 23 40.07 8.22 54.42
C GLY A 23 40.44 7.33 55.63
N SER A 24 41.22 6.27 55.43
CA SER A 24 42.36 5.88 56.28
C SER A 24 43.00 4.58 55.82
N GLU A 25 44.31 4.65 55.65
CA GLU A 25 45.22 3.61 55.20
C GLU A 25 45.68 2.74 56.38
N GLY A 26 45.92 1.46 56.11
CA GLY A 26 46.64 0.54 56.99
C GLY A 26 47.60 -0.30 56.15
N VAL A 27 48.90 -0.11 56.39
CA VAL A 27 50.03 -0.56 55.58
C VAL A 27 50.47 -1.99 55.94
N THR A 28 51.21 -2.60 55.00
CA THR A 28 52.09 -3.80 55.09
C THR A 28 51.39 -5.15 54.83
N ARG A 29 51.93 -6.10 54.05
CA ARG A 29 53.32 -6.47 53.75
C ARG A 29 53.35 -7.27 52.43
N ARG A 30 54.47 -7.16 51.71
CA ARG A 30 54.84 -7.97 50.54
C ARG A 30 54.90 -9.46 50.90
N CYS A 31 54.43 -10.32 49.99
CA CYS A 31 55.07 -11.61 49.72
C CYS A 31 54.96 -11.91 48.22
N LEU A 32 56.12 -11.89 47.57
CA LEU A 32 56.33 -12.38 46.22
C LEU A 32 56.26 -13.91 46.23
N THR A 33 55.34 -14.49 45.47
CA THR A 33 55.51 -15.86 44.96
C THR A 33 55.09 -15.91 43.50
N ARG A 34 56.12 -15.89 42.66
CA ARG A 34 56.12 -16.19 41.22
C ARG A 34 55.69 -17.65 41.04
N SER A 35 54.52 -17.91 40.47
CA SER A 35 54.23 -19.20 39.86
C SER A 35 54.20 -19.02 38.35
N MET A 36 55.11 -19.68 37.67
CA MET A 36 55.09 -19.84 36.22
C MET A 36 53.91 -20.74 35.89
N VAL A 37 52.91 -20.19 35.20
CA VAL A 37 51.92 -20.99 34.49
C VAL A 37 52.20 -20.81 33.01
N THR A 38 52.62 -21.91 32.39
CA THR A 38 52.84 -22.06 30.96
C THR A 38 51.52 -21.80 30.23
N GLU A 39 51.46 -20.73 29.43
CA GLU A 39 50.38 -20.53 28.46
C GLU A 39 50.54 -21.57 27.34
N ALA A 40 49.79 -22.66 27.43
CA ALA A 40 49.53 -23.51 26.28
C ALA A 40 48.51 -22.79 25.39
N GLN A 41 48.96 -22.26 24.25
CA GLN A 41 48.07 -21.78 23.20
C GLN A 41 47.29 -22.98 22.64
N ALA A 42 46.07 -23.18 23.15
CA ALA A 42 45.10 -24.04 22.50
C ALA A 42 44.74 -23.42 21.15
N GLN A 43 45.18 -24.06 20.07
CA GLN A 43 44.70 -23.74 18.74
C GLN A 43 43.19 -23.96 18.73
N ALA A 44 42.43 -22.85 18.67
CA ALA A 44 41.01 -22.88 18.43
C ALA A 44 40.80 -23.45 17.02
N SER A 45 40.63 -24.76 16.93
CA SER A 45 39.99 -25.35 15.76
C SER A 45 38.60 -24.74 15.68
N SER A 46 38.37 -23.92 14.66
CA SER A 46 37.06 -23.44 14.29
C SER A 46 36.22 -24.64 13.86
N THR A 47 35.69 -25.37 14.84
CA THR A 47 34.52 -26.21 14.63
C THR A 47 33.42 -25.25 14.21
N SER A 48 33.19 -25.17 12.91
CA SER A 48 32.00 -24.50 12.38
C SER A 48 30.81 -25.19 13.04
N ASN A 49 30.18 -24.54 14.01
CA ASN A 49 28.91 -24.98 14.53
C ASN A 49 28.01 -25.19 13.31
N PRO A 50 27.58 -26.43 12.98
CA PRO A 50 26.55 -26.60 11.97
C PRO A 50 25.37 -25.78 12.49
N SER A 51 24.95 -24.80 11.71
CA SER A 51 23.85 -23.91 12.07
C SER A 51 22.71 -24.79 12.54
N THR A 52 22.44 -24.78 13.85
CA THR A 52 21.29 -25.43 14.45
C THR A 52 20.11 -24.61 13.97
N SER A 53 19.66 -24.89 12.75
CA SER A 53 18.38 -24.40 12.26
C SER A 53 17.37 -25.11 13.13
N ALA A 54 16.78 -24.36 14.06
CA ALA A 54 15.66 -24.88 14.84
C ALA A 54 14.64 -25.45 13.84
N PRO A 55 14.08 -26.66 14.08
CA PRO A 55 13.10 -27.22 13.17
C PRO A 55 11.94 -26.23 13.04
N VAL A 56 11.78 -25.66 11.85
CA VAL A 56 10.70 -24.72 11.57
C VAL A 56 9.40 -25.49 11.75
N ALA A 57 8.51 -24.94 12.58
CA ALA A 57 7.24 -25.59 12.84
C ALA A 57 6.49 -25.86 11.52
N PRO A 58 5.81 -27.01 11.36
CA PRO A 58 5.22 -27.42 10.08
C PRO A 58 4.23 -26.41 9.47
N TRP A 59 3.65 -25.54 10.31
CA TRP A 59 2.63 -24.56 9.96
C TRP A 59 3.17 -23.17 9.59
N ASP A 60 4.49 -22.95 9.53
CA ASP A 60 5.09 -21.68 9.11
C ASP A 60 6.28 -21.91 8.17
N ARG A 61 6.06 -22.70 7.12
CA ARG A 61 7.10 -22.98 6.11
C ARG A 61 7.17 -21.85 5.09
N PRO A 62 8.34 -21.31 4.77
CA PRO A 62 8.45 -20.26 3.76
C PRO A 62 7.93 -20.75 2.40
N VAL A 63 7.33 -19.82 1.67
CA VAL A 63 6.86 -19.98 0.30
C VAL A 63 8.00 -19.65 -0.63
N GLN A 64 8.35 -20.58 -1.51
CA GLN A 64 9.41 -20.38 -2.49
C GLN A 64 8.84 -19.80 -3.79
N VAL A 65 9.44 -18.72 -4.27
CA VAL A 65 9.05 -18.02 -5.49
C VAL A 65 10.26 -17.94 -6.40
N MET A 66 10.10 -18.42 -7.63
CA MET A 66 11.10 -18.25 -8.68
C MET A 66 11.07 -16.82 -9.19
N THR A 67 12.21 -16.17 -9.27
CA THR A 67 12.38 -14.87 -9.93
C THR A 67 12.99 -15.07 -11.31
N TYR A 68 12.66 -14.16 -12.23
CA TYR A 68 13.08 -14.21 -13.61
C TYR A 68 13.89 -12.97 -14.00
N ALA A 69 14.85 -13.13 -14.90
CA ALA A 69 15.60 -12.00 -15.45
C ALA A 69 14.86 -11.41 -16.66
N PHE A 70 14.48 -10.14 -16.60
CA PHE A 70 13.98 -9.41 -17.76
C PHE A 70 15.17 -8.95 -18.65
N PRO A 71 15.10 -9.02 -19.99
CA PRO A 71 13.97 -9.38 -20.86
C PRO A 71 13.87 -10.87 -21.28
N SER A 72 14.89 -11.69 -20.99
CA SER A 72 14.97 -13.08 -21.48
C SER A 72 13.99 -14.05 -20.79
N MET A 73 13.50 -13.70 -19.60
CA MET A 73 12.67 -14.53 -18.72
C MET A 73 13.34 -15.84 -18.28
N GLU A 74 14.67 -15.84 -18.18
CA GLU A 74 15.41 -16.96 -17.60
C GLU A 74 15.24 -17.00 -16.07
N PRO A 75 15.11 -18.18 -15.45
CA PRO A 75 15.00 -18.30 -14.00
C PRO A 75 16.31 -17.84 -13.34
N ALA A 76 16.24 -16.79 -12.55
CA ALA A 76 17.40 -16.15 -11.93
C ALA A 76 17.67 -16.72 -10.53
N ARG A 77 16.67 -16.66 -9.64
CA ARG A 77 16.85 -17.01 -8.23
C ARG A 77 15.58 -17.56 -7.62
N LEU A 78 15.73 -18.45 -6.64
CA LEU A 78 14.65 -18.86 -5.75
C LEU A 78 14.66 -17.98 -4.50
N VAL A 79 13.56 -17.27 -4.25
CA VAL A 79 13.37 -16.34 -3.13
C VAL A 79 12.29 -16.87 -2.20
N GLU A 80 12.51 -16.70 -0.89
CA GLU A 80 11.60 -17.17 0.16
C GLU A 80 10.76 -16.02 0.73
N TYR A 81 9.45 -16.25 0.86
CA TYR A 81 8.50 -15.33 1.48
C TYR A 81 7.70 -16.04 2.58
N SER A 82 7.07 -15.29 3.49
CA SER A 82 6.22 -15.90 4.51
C SER A 82 4.90 -16.42 3.92
N GLN A 83 4.33 -17.49 4.49
CA GLN A 83 3.00 -17.99 4.10
C GLN A 83 1.92 -16.92 4.20
N LYS A 84 2.02 -16.05 5.21
CA LYS A 84 1.06 -14.96 5.42
C LYS A 84 1.11 -13.88 4.33
N GLN A 85 2.17 -13.87 3.52
CA GLN A 85 2.36 -12.91 2.43
C GLN A 85 1.82 -13.43 1.09
N LEU A 86 2.16 -14.67 0.71
CA LEU A 86 1.88 -15.23 -0.62
C LEU A 86 1.03 -16.51 -0.64
N GLN A 87 0.69 -17.07 0.52
CA GLN A 87 -0.11 -18.29 0.62
C GLN A 87 -1.28 -18.12 1.60
N MET A 88 -1.96 -16.97 1.54
CA MET A 88 -3.21 -16.75 2.26
C MET A 88 -4.38 -17.51 1.60
N PRO A 89 -5.35 -18.01 2.40
CA PRO A 89 -6.56 -18.59 1.85
C PRO A 89 -7.39 -17.54 1.12
N LEU A 90 -8.03 -17.95 0.02
CA LEU A 90 -8.89 -17.08 -0.77
C LEU A 90 -10.12 -16.64 0.03
N ARG A 91 -10.25 -15.34 0.25
CA ARG A 91 -11.37 -14.71 0.97
C ARG A 91 -12.04 -13.64 0.11
N LYS A 92 -13.09 -14.05 -0.59
CA LYS A 92 -13.84 -13.19 -1.53
C LYS A 92 -14.55 -12.02 -0.83
N ASP A 93 -14.95 -12.21 0.43
CA ASP A 93 -15.57 -11.21 1.29
C ASP A 93 -14.66 -10.01 1.52
N ILE A 94 -13.38 -10.25 1.84
CA ILE A 94 -12.38 -9.20 2.06
C ILE A 94 -12.02 -8.51 0.75
N LEU A 95 -11.80 -9.28 -0.32
CA LEU A 95 -11.48 -8.72 -1.64
C LEU A 95 -12.61 -7.82 -2.14
N HIS A 96 -13.86 -8.26 -2.03
CA HIS A 96 -15.02 -7.46 -2.42
C HIS A 96 -15.09 -6.14 -1.64
N ARG A 97 -14.88 -6.18 -0.32
CA ARG A 97 -14.88 -4.96 0.52
C ARG A 97 -13.79 -3.97 0.09
N ALA A 98 -12.58 -4.44 -0.20
CA ALA A 98 -11.50 -3.57 -0.65
C ALA A 98 -11.78 -2.94 -2.01
N VAL A 99 -12.27 -3.71 -2.97
CA VAL A 99 -12.60 -3.19 -4.32
C VAL A 99 -13.77 -2.20 -4.30
N VAL A 100 -14.79 -2.46 -3.48
CA VAL A 100 -15.91 -1.51 -3.30
C VAL A 100 -15.41 -0.22 -2.64
N TYR A 101 -14.59 -0.33 -1.60
CA TYR A 101 -13.96 0.82 -0.93
C TYR A 101 -13.15 1.68 -1.92
N GLU A 102 -12.30 1.07 -2.75
CA GLU A 102 -11.54 1.78 -3.80
C GLU A 102 -12.46 2.47 -4.82
N GLY A 103 -13.52 1.77 -5.24
CA GLY A 103 -14.50 2.30 -6.20
C GLY A 103 -15.31 3.47 -5.64
N ASP A 104 -15.65 3.43 -4.36
CA ASP A 104 -16.38 4.49 -3.67
C ASP A 104 -15.50 5.72 -3.44
N MET A 105 -14.24 5.53 -3.04
CA MET A 105 -13.25 6.61 -2.88
C MET A 105 -12.91 7.31 -4.21
N SER A 106 -12.93 6.57 -5.33
CA SER A 106 -12.61 7.11 -6.66
C SER A 106 -13.75 7.95 -7.26
N ARG A 107 -14.96 7.92 -6.68
CA ARG A 107 -16.12 8.63 -7.24
C ARG A 107 -16.08 10.11 -6.90
N GLN A 108 -16.27 10.96 -7.92
CA GLN A 108 -16.30 12.42 -7.75
C GLN A 108 -17.61 12.96 -7.16
N GLY A 109 -18.74 12.29 -7.40
CA GLY A 109 -20.03 12.68 -6.83
C GLY A 109 -20.55 14.08 -7.19
N THR A 110 -20.31 14.57 -8.42
CA THR A 110 -20.65 15.96 -8.85
C THR A 110 -22.05 16.14 -9.44
N ALA A 111 -22.85 15.07 -9.51
CA ALA A 111 -24.20 15.12 -10.07
C ALA A 111 -25.08 16.07 -9.23
N SER A 112 -25.68 17.06 -9.90
CA SER A 112 -26.53 18.05 -9.25
C SER A 112 -27.78 18.32 -10.07
N THR A 113 -28.91 18.44 -9.38
CA THR A 113 -30.19 18.85 -9.96
C THR A 113 -30.70 20.08 -9.22
N LYS A 114 -31.51 20.89 -9.89
CA LYS A 114 -32.07 22.09 -9.27
C LYS A 114 -33.28 21.74 -8.41
N TRP A 115 -33.24 22.12 -7.15
CA TRP A 115 -34.45 22.16 -6.33
C TRP A 115 -35.41 23.23 -6.83
N ARG A 116 -36.68 23.15 -6.41
CA ARG A 116 -37.69 24.16 -6.75
C ARG A 116 -37.29 25.60 -6.39
N GLY A 117 -36.42 25.78 -5.40
CA GLY A 117 -35.90 27.10 -4.99
C GLY A 117 -34.75 27.61 -5.86
N GLU A 118 -34.03 26.71 -6.52
CA GLU A 118 -32.86 27.01 -7.36
C GLU A 118 -33.23 27.20 -8.84
N VAL A 119 -34.42 26.71 -9.23
CA VAL A 119 -34.97 26.95 -10.55
C VAL A 119 -35.34 28.43 -10.71
N HIS A 120 -34.88 29.03 -11.80
CA HIS A 120 -35.18 30.42 -12.11
C HIS A 120 -36.69 30.63 -12.29
N GLY A 121 -37.26 31.57 -11.54
CA GLY A 121 -38.64 31.99 -11.68
C GLY A 121 -39.14 32.84 -10.51
N SER A 122 -40.37 33.33 -10.63
CA SER A 122 -41.04 34.05 -9.54
C SER A 122 -41.63 33.09 -8.52
N HIS A 123 -41.44 33.39 -7.23
CA HIS A 123 -42.09 32.68 -6.12
C HIS A 123 -43.55 33.10 -5.91
N ARG A 124 -44.07 34.02 -6.75
CA ARG A 124 -45.47 34.44 -6.72
C ARG A 124 -46.41 33.28 -7.03
N LYS A 125 -47.52 33.22 -6.31
CA LYS A 125 -48.61 32.30 -6.61
C LYS A 125 -49.19 32.58 -8.00
N LEU A 126 -49.32 31.53 -8.82
CA LEU A 126 -49.71 31.66 -10.23
C LEU A 126 -51.18 32.05 -10.42
N MET A 127 -52.08 31.54 -9.57
CA MET A 127 -53.52 31.80 -9.64
C MET A 127 -54.13 31.95 -8.23
N PRO A 128 -55.30 32.61 -8.10
CA PRO A 128 -56.01 32.70 -6.82
C PRO A 128 -56.33 31.32 -6.21
N GLN A 129 -56.52 31.26 -4.88
CA GLN A 129 -56.76 30.00 -4.16
C GLN A 129 -58.07 29.32 -4.56
N LYS A 130 -59.07 30.09 -5.01
CA LYS A 130 -60.42 29.66 -5.38
C LYS A 130 -60.91 30.53 -6.56
N GLY A 131 -61.99 30.10 -7.21
CA GLY A 131 -62.65 30.85 -8.30
C GLY A 131 -62.10 30.59 -9.70
N SER A 132 -61.08 29.76 -9.87
CA SER A 132 -60.44 29.46 -11.17
C SER A 132 -60.97 28.21 -11.88
N GLY A 133 -61.78 27.38 -11.22
CA GLY A 133 -62.27 26.09 -11.77
C GLY A 133 -61.18 25.05 -12.04
N ARG A 134 -59.93 25.28 -11.62
CA ARG A 134 -58.77 24.43 -11.88
C ARG A 134 -58.15 23.93 -10.58
N ALA A 135 -57.27 22.92 -10.67
CA ALA A 135 -56.47 22.46 -9.53
C ALA A 135 -55.69 23.62 -8.89
N ARG A 136 -55.53 23.59 -7.56
CA ARG A 136 -54.81 24.65 -6.82
C ARG A 136 -53.34 24.65 -7.22
N VAL A 137 -52.79 25.85 -7.48
CA VAL A 137 -51.40 26.02 -7.90
C VAL A 137 -50.66 26.97 -6.96
N GLY A 138 -49.44 26.58 -6.59
CA GLY A 138 -48.48 27.44 -5.91
C GLY A 138 -47.66 28.29 -6.89
N ASN A 139 -46.34 28.20 -6.76
CA ASN A 139 -45.38 28.87 -7.64
C ASN A 139 -45.09 28.06 -8.92
N LYS A 140 -44.39 28.68 -9.89
CA LYS A 140 -44.07 28.08 -11.19
C LYS A 140 -43.09 26.91 -11.08
N GLN A 141 -42.17 26.97 -10.11
CA GLN A 141 -41.07 26.03 -9.95
C GLN A 141 -41.45 24.70 -9.29
N SER A 142 -42.74 24.45 -9.04
CA SER A 142 -43.22 23.20 -8.45
C SER A 142 -42.81 21.99 -9.30
N PRO A 143 -42.32 20.89 -8.69
CA PRO A 143 -41.90 19.67 -9.42
C PRO A 143 -43.02 19.02 -10.23
N ILE A 144 -44.28 19.27 -9.87
CA ILE A 144 -45.46 18.76 -10.59
C ILE A 144 -45.61 19.43 -11.96
N ARG A 145 -45.00 20.61 -12.15
CA ARG A 145 -45.13 21.41 -13.37
C ARG A 145 -43.94 21.19 -14.30
N VAL A 146 -44.20 21.33 -15.60
CA VAL A 146 -43.14 21.36 -16.63
C VAL A 146 -42.20 22.55 -16.36
N GLY A 147 -40.89 22.27 -16.38
CA GLY A 147 -39.86 23.26 -16.04
C GLY A 147 -39.76 23.58 -14.54
N GLY A 148 -40.39 22.80 -13.67
CA GLY A 148 -40.20 22.83 -12.23
C GLY A 148 -38.88 22.18 -11.80
N GLY A 149 -38.52 22.35 -10.52
CA GLY A 149 -37.35 21.67 -9.93
C GLY A 149 -37.59 20.19 -9.71
N VAL A 150 -36.53 19.41 -9.48
CA VAL A 150 -36.62 17.98 -9.14
C VAL A 150 -36.71 17.82 -7.62
N ALA A 151 -37.67 17.03 -7.12
CA ALA A 151 -37.89 16.87 -5.68
C ALA A 151 -36.84 15.96 -5.00
N HIS A 152 -36.57 14.79 -5.58
CA HIS A 152 -35.59 13.82 -5.08
C HIS A 152 -34.54 13.53 -6.15
N GLY A 153 -33.87 14.58 -6.61
CA GLY A 153 -32.79 14.46 -7.58
C GLY A 153 -31.43 14.29 -6.89
N PRO A 154 -30.38 13.92 -7.64
CA PRO A 154 -29.02 13.87 -7.12
C PRO A 154 -28.51 15.26 -6.77
N HIS A 155 -27.71 15.33 -5.71
CA HIS A 155 -26.93 16.50 -5.31
C HIS A 155 -25.48 16.09 -5.07
N PRO A 156 -24.54 17.04 -5.19
CA PRO A 156 -23.15 16.75 -4.92
C PRO A 156 -22.98 16.21 -3.51
N ARG A 157 -22.36 15.03 -3.40
CA ARG A 157 -22.16 14.34 -2.13
C ARG A 157 -20.89 13.53 -2.18
N ASP A 158 -20.32 13.33 -1.00
CA ASP A 158 -19.22 12.39 -0.85
C ASP A 158 -19.75 10.95 -0.87
N PHE A 159 -19.06 10.09 -1.62
CA PHE A 159 -19.34 8.66 -1.74
C PHE A 159 -18.33 7.82 -0.97
N SER A 160 -17.29 8.43 -0.40
CA SER A 160 -16.25 7.74 0.35
C SER A 160 -16.86 6.85 1.45
N THR A 161 -16.35 5.63 1.55
CA THR A 161 -16.67 4.69 2.63
C THR A 161 -15.41 4.40 3.42
N GLU A 162 -15.54 4.07 4.71
CA GLU A 162 -14.38 3.74 5.54
C GLU A 162 -14.11 2.23 5.56
N LEU A 163 -12.83 1.85 5.47
CA LEU A 163 -12.38 0.47 5.62
C LEU A 163 -11.22 0.40 6.63
N PRO A 164 -11.25 -0.48 7.65
CA PRO A 164 -10.13 -0.64 8.56
C PRO A 164 -8.84 -1.00 7.82
N ALA A 165 -7.75 -0.27 8.09
CA ALA A 165 -6.48 -0.44 7.39
C ALA A 165 -5.95 -1.88 7.41
N LYS A 166 -6.16 -2.61 8.51
CA LYS A 166 -5.77 -4.03 8.63
C LYS A 166 -6.51 -4.94 7.65
N ILE A 167 -7.79 -4.65 7.37
CA ILE A 167 -8.59 -5.41 6.40
C ILE A 167 -8.12 -5.09 4.98
N TYR A 168 -7.78 -3.84 4.70
CA TYR A 168 -7.22 -3.44 3.41
C TYR A 168 -5.86 -4.12 3.15
N ASP A 169 -4.94 -4.09 4.14
CA ASP A 169 -3.65 -4.78 4.06
C ASP A 169 -3.82 -6.30 3.85
N GLN A 170 -4.83 -6.89 4.50
CA GLN A 170 -5.15 -8.30 4.30
C GLN A 170 -5.66 -8.57 2.87
N ALA A 171 -6.48 -7.68 2.30
CA ALA A 171 -7.00 -7.79 0.94
C ALA A 171 -5.86 -7.83 -0.11
N TRP A 172 -4.87 -6.95 0.04
CA TRP A 172 -3.67 -6.93 -0.79
C TRP A 172 -2.95 -8.29 -0.82
N ARG A 173 -2.71 -8.88 0.35
CA ARG A 173 -2.02 -10.17 0.43
C ARG A 173 -2.86 -11.33 -0.07
N ILE A 174 -4.18 -11.31 0.15
CA ILE A 174 -5.09 -12.30 -0.43
C ILE A 174 -5.07 -12.20 -1.96
N ALA A 175 -5.07 -10.99 -2.53
CA ALA A 175 -5.01 -10.79 -3.99
C ALA A 175 -3.70 -11.31 -4.57
N LEU A 176 -2.56 -10.98 -3.96
CA LEU A 176 -1.25 -11.51 -4.37
C LEU A 176 -1.16 -13.03 -4.21
N SER A 177 -1.68 -13.58 -3.11
CA SER A 177 -1.72 -15.03 -2.87
C SER A 177 -2.59 -15.74 -3.90
N TYR A 178 -3.72 -15.14 -4.30
CA TYR A 178 -4.57 -15.67 -5.35
C TYR A 178 -3.85 -15.75 -6.69
N ARG A 179 -3.09 -14.71 -7.07
CA ARG A 179 -2.27 -14.71 -8.28
C ARG A 179 -1.14 -15.73 -8.23
N TYR A 180 -0.47 -15.82 -7.08
CA TYR A 180 0.59 -16.81 -6.85
C TYR A 180 0.06 -18.24 -6.99
N ALA A 181 -1.06 -18.57 -6.34
CA ALA A 181 -1.67 -19.90 -6.40
C ALA A 181 -2.08 -20.32 -7.82
N ARG A 182 -2.37 -19.37 -8.71
CA ARG A 182 -2.70 -19.62 -10.12
C ARG A 182 -1.50 -19.61 -11.07
N GLY A 183 -0.30 -19.31 -10.57
CA GLY A 183 0.88 -19.11 -11.42
C GLY A 183 0.80 -17.87 -12.31
N GLU A 184 -0.05 -16.89 -11.94
CA GLU A 184 -0.27 -15.64 -12.67
C GLU A 184 0.65 -14.51 -12.19
N LEU A 185 1.28 -14.69 -11.03
CA LEU A 185 2.29 -13.80 -10.46
C LEU A 185 3.67 -14.16 -10.99
N ILE A 186 4.26 -13.26 -11.78
CA ILE A 186 5.61 -13.38 -12.33
C ILE A 186 6.48 -12.34 -11.63
N VAL A 187 7.50 -12.79 -10.90
CA VAL A 187 8.42 -11.90 -10.18
C VAL A 187 9.70 -11.74 -10.97
N LEU A 188 10.09 -10.49 -11.23
CA LEU A 188 11.33 -10.15 -11.91
C LEU A 188 12.41 -9.84 -10.89
N ASP A 189 13.62 -10.37 -11.08
CA ASP A 189 14.75 -10.09 -10.16
C ASP A 189 15.35 -8.69 -10.39
N ASN A 190 15.32 -8.24 -11.65
CA ASN A 190 15.85 -6.97 -12.12
C ASN A 190 14.73 -5.99 -12.47
N GLU A 191 15.11 -4.73 -12.64
CA GLU A 191 14.22 -3.65 -13.11
C GLU A 191 13.76 -3.88 -14.56
N ILE A 192 12.54 -3.43 -14.87
CA ILE A 192 11.97 -3.48 -16.22
C ILE A 192 12.56 -2.33 -17.04
N ALA A 193 13.83 -2.44 -17.43
CA ALA A 193 14.50 -1.42 -18.19
C ALA A 193 14.40 -1.66 -19.71
N LEU A 194 14.22 -0.56 -20.47
CA LEU A 194 14.40 -0.54 -21.92
C LEU A 194 15.64 0.30 -22.27
N PRO A 195 16.40 -0.07 -23.31
CA PRO A 195 17.50 0.79 -23.78
C PRO A 195 16.95 2.15 -24.20
N LYS A 196 17.71 3.24 -23.97
CA LYS A 196 17.24 4.63 -24.20
C LYS A 196 16.72 4.92 -25.62
N ASN A 197 17.23 4.19 -26.62
CA ASN A 197 16.81 4.33 -28.02
C ASN A 197 15.83 3.21 -28.46
N SER A 198 15.17 2.56 -27.50
CA SER A 198 14.26 1.45 -27.78
C SER A 198 13.03 1.93 -28.52
N THR A 199 12.70 1.25 -29.62
CA THR A 199 11.42 1.44 -30.30
C THR A 199 10.31 0.73 -29.50
N PRO A 200 9.06 1.22 -29.55
CA PRO A 200 7.93 0.54 -28.91
C PRO A 200 7.74 -0.90 -29.44
N PHE A 201 8.23 -1.17 -30.66
CA PHE A 201 8.23 -2.50 -31.26
C PHE A 201 9.03 -3.53 -30.45
N LEU A 202 10.13 -3.14 -29.77
CA LEU A 202 10.90 -4.07 -28.95
C LEU A 202 10.05 -4.59 -27.78
N MET A 203 9.37 -3.68 -27.08
CA MET A 203 8.51 -4.06 -25.96
C MET A 203 7.31 -4.86 -26.44
N GLU A 204 6.68 -4.47 -27.56
CA GLU A 204 5.61 -5.24 -28.17
C GLU A 204 6.04 -6.68 -28.50
N ARG A 205 7.25 -6.86 -29.03
CA ARG A 205 7.81 -8.18 -29.31
C ARG A 205 8.02 -8.99 -28.03
N ILE A 206 8.63 -8.40 -27.00
CA ILE A 206 8.82 -9.06 -25.69
C ILE A 206 7.48 -9.50 -25.10
N LEU A 207 6.47 -8.63 -25.15
CA LEU A 207 5.11 -8.95 -24.67
C LEU A 207 4.46 -10.09 -25.45
N LYS A 208 4.67 -10.16 -26.77
CA LYS A 208 4.13 -11.23 -27.63
C LYS A 208 4.85 -12.55 -27.44
N ASP A 209 6.18 -12.52 -27.38
CA ASP A 209 7.05 -13.69 -27.25
C ASP A 209 6.77 -14.43 -25.93
N HIS A 210 6.60 -13.68 -24.83
CA HIS A 210 6.26 -14.24 -23.52
C HIS A 210 4.76 -14.50 -23.31
N GLY A 211 3.93 -14.22 -24.32
CA GLY A 211 2.48 -14.43 -24.25
C GLY A 211 1.77 -13.56 -23.21
N TRP A 212 2.33 -12.40 -22.88
CA TRP A 212 1.73 -11.39 -21.99
C TRP A 212 0.71 -10.48 -22.70
N SER A 213 0.40 -10.81 -23.95
CA SER A 213 -0.49 -10.10 -24.86
C SER A 213 -1.84 -10.83 -25.04
N THR A 214 -2.77 -10.15 -25.72
CA THR A 214 -4.23 -10.37 -25.84
C THR A 214 -4.70 -11.83 -25.97
N LYS A 215 -3.90 -12.73 -26.55
CA LYS A 215 -4.27 -14.16 -26.70
C LYS A 215 -4.60 -14.85 -25.38
N LYS A 216 -3.94 -14.44 -24.30
CA LYS A 216 -4.16 -14.95 -22.94
C LYS A 216 -4.38 -13.77 -21.98
N GLY A 217 -5.20 -12.81 -22.40
CA GLY A 217 -5.52 -11.59 -21.67
C GLY A 217 -4.43 -10.52 -21.62
N ARG A 218 -4.74 -9.43 -20.93
CA ARG A 218 -3.82 -8.31 -20.68
C ARG A 218 -2.95 -8.61 -19.47
N SER A 219 -1.76 -8.01 -19.44
CA SER A 219 -0.83 -8.11 -18.31
C SER A 219 -0.61 -6.74 -17.66
N THR A 220 -0.49 -6.73 -16.34
CA THR A 220 -0.07 -5.54 -15.55
C THR A 220 1.42 -5.67 -15.22
N LEU A 221 2.21 -4.68 -15.62
CA LEU A 221 3.61 -4.53 -15.25
C LEU A 221 3.71 -3.54 -14.09
N ILE A 222 4.39 -3.92 -13.02
CA ILE A 222 4.60 -3.08 -11.84
C ILE A 222 6.08 -2.82 -11.64
N THR A 223 6.45 -1.55 -11.71
CA THR A 223 7.81 -1.05 -11.49
C THR A 223 7.96 -0.51 -10.07
N ALA A 224 9.16 -0.64 -9.51
CA ALA A 224 9.48 -0.01 -8.23
C ALA A 224 9.70 1.49 -8.42
N ASP A 225 10.50 1.85 -9.41
CA ASP A 225 10.87 3.23 -9.69
C ASP A 225 10.27 3.67 -11.04
N PHE A 226 10.08 4.98 -11.18
CA PHE A 226 9.38 5.56 -12.32
C PHE A 226 10.37 5.89 -13.45
N ASP A 227 10.16 5.27 -14.61
CA ASP A 227 10.96 5.46 -15.81
C ASP A 227 10.12 6.08 -16.94
N GLU A 228 10.25 7.40 -17.16
CA GLU A 228 9.45 8.14 -18.16
C GLU A 228 9.40 7.47 -19.55
N ASN A 229 10.57 7.08 -20.08
CA ASN A 229 10.66 6.43 -21.39
C ASN A 229 9.87 5.12 -21.46
N LEU A 230 9.85 4.35 -20.37
CA LEU A 230 9.11 3.10 -20.28
C LEU A 230 7.60 3.38 -20.21
N PHE A 231 7.18 4.36 -19.43
CA PHE A 231 5.77 4.74 -19.33
C PHE A 231 5.22 5.27 -20.65
N ASP A 232 5.95 6.14 -21.35
CA ASP A 232 5.56 6.69 -22.66
C ASP A 232 5.47 5.60 -23.74
N THR A 233 6.39 4.63 -23.71
CA THR A 233 6.36 3.50 -24.65
C THR A 233 5.20 2.55 -24.34
N MET A 234 4.94 2.28 -23.06
CA MET A 234 3.82 1.44 -22.62
C MET A 234 2.47 2.11 -22.82
N GLU A 235 2.39 3.44 -22.74
CA GLU A 235 1.16 4.20 -23.04
C GLU A 235 0.70 3.98 -24.49
N LYS A 236 1.65 3.91 -25.44
CA LYS A 236 1.36 3.55 -26.84
C LYS A 236 0.89 2.09 -26.99
N LEU A 237 1.26 1.22 -26.05
CA LEU A 237 0.97 -0.22 -26.05
C LEU A 237 -0.15 -0.65 -25.08
N LYS A 238 -0.99 0.30 -24.62
CA LYS A 238 -2.10 0.05 -23.68
C LYS A 238 -3.06 -1.08 -24.08
N GLN A 239 -3.13 -1.41 -25.38
CA GLN A 239 -3.93 -2.53 -25.89
C GLN A 239 -3.42 -3.90 -25.40
N TYR A 240 -2.11 -4.03 -25.18
CA TYR A 240 -1.46 -5.28 -24.81
C TYR A 240 -1.26 -5.42 -23.30
N ALA A 241 -0.70 -4.38 -22.68
CA ALA A 241 -0.34 -4.40 -21.27
C ALA A 241 -0.46 -3.02 -20.66
N THR A 242 -0.72 -2.98 -19.35
CA THR A 242 -0.81 -1.76 -18.55
C THR A 242 0.40 -1.68 -17.64
N ILE A 243 1.06 -0.53 -17.57
CA ILE A 243 2.14 -0.27 -16.63
C ILE A 243 1.62 0.56 -15.45
N LYS A 244 2.15 0.28 -14.25
CA LYS A 244 1.86 1.02 -13.02
C LYS A 244 3.10 1.14 -12.15
N ASP A 245 3.31 2.31 -11.57
CA ASP A 245 4.27 2.48 -10.48
C ASP A 245 3.77 1.81 -9.22
N CYS A 246 4.69 1.36 -8.37
CA CYS A 246 4.34 0.76 -7.08
C CYS A 246 3.41 1.66 -6.22
N SER A 247 3.50 2.99 -6.32
CA SER A 247 2.66 3.91 -5.55
C SER A 247 1.22 4.05 -6.07
N GLU A 248 0.95 3.69 -7.33
CA GLU A 248 -0.36 3.86 -7.98
C GLU A 248 -1.17 2.55 -8.08
N VAL A 249 -0.65 1.45 -7.53
CA VAL A 249 -1.34 0.16 -7.60
C VAL A 249 -2.39 0.10 -6.50
N ASP A 250 -3.55 -0.46 -6.86
CA ASP A 250 -4.70 -0.73 -6.00
C ASP A 250 -5.00 -2.24 -6.00
N VAL A 251 -5.81 -2.74 -5.07
CA VAL A 251 -6.26 -4.14 -5.05
C VAL A 251 -7.02 -4.47 -6.33
N LYS A 252 -7.85 -3.55 -6.83
CA LYS A 252 -8.52 -3.69 -8.13
C LYS A 252 -7.53 -3.94 -9.27
N ASN A 253 -6.44 -3.19 -9.33
CA ASN A 253 -5.43 -3.32 -10.40
C ASN A 253 -4.76 -4.70 -10.37
N LEU A 254 -4.55 -5.28 -9.18
CA LEU A 254 -4.03 -6.65 -9.03
C LEU A 254 -5.00 -7.72 -9.55
N LEU A 255 -6.30 -7.42 -9.64
CA LEU A 255 -7.36 -8.36 -9.99
C LEU A 255 -7.91 -8.19 -11.41
N GLU A 256 -7.64 -7.06 -12.08
CA GLU A 256 -8.22 -6.73 -13.39
C GLU A 256 -7.63 -7.55 -14.55
N THR A 257 -6.31 -7.73 -14.57
CA THR A 257 -5.57 -8.39 -15.65
C THR A 257 -5.45 -9.90 -15.45
N GLU A 258 -4.92 -10.62 -16.43
CA GLU A 258 -4.70 -12.07 -16.28
C GLU A 258 -3.36 -12.36 -15.60
N ARG A 259 -2.30 -11.64 -15.98
CA ARG A 259 -0.96 -11.79 -15.41
C ARG A 259 -0.50 -10.53 -14.69
N LEU A 260 0.23 -10.75 -13.62
CA LEU A 260 0.87 -9.72 -12.83
C LEU A 260 2.38 -9.91 -12.92
N VAL A 261 3.06 -9.05 -13.65
CA VAL A 261 4.52 -9.02 -13.75
C VAL A 261 5.02 -7.91 -12.84
N ILE A 262 5.79 -8.26 -11.81
CA ILE A 262 6.21 -7.31 -10.78
C ILE A 262 7.70 -7.44 -10.51
N GLU A 263 8.38 -6.31 -10.34
CA GLU A 263 9.75 -6.30 -9.84
C GLU A 263 9.82 -6.80 -8.39
N ARG A 264 10.86 -7.56 -8.06
CA ARG A 264 11.09 -8.06 -6.69
C ARG A 264 11.17 -6.92 -5.69
N THR A 265 11.79 -5.81 -6.07
CA THR A 265 11.88 -4.58 -5.27
C THR A 265 10.49 -4.00 -4.97
N ALA A 266 9.62 -3.89 -5.98
CA ALA A 266 8.24 -3.43 -5.83
C ALA A 266 7.40 -4.38 -4.95
N LEU A 267 7.52 -5.69 -5.16
CA LEU A 267 6.82 -6.70 -4.36
C LEU A 267 7.20 -6.61 -2.87
N ASN A 268 8.48 -6.40 -2.57
CA ASN A 268 8.95 -6.18 -1.20
C ASN A 268 8.39 -4.88 -0.58
N ARG A 269 8.27 -3.81 -1.37
CA ARG A 269 7.62 -2.55 -0.92
C ARG A 269 6.16 -2.80 -0.54
N PHE A 270 5.41 -3.57 -1.35
CA PHE A 270 4.02 -3.94 -1.02
C PHE A 270 3.90 -4.68 0.30
N PHE A 271 4.75 -5.68 0.55
CA PHE A 271 4.71 -6.40 1.83
C PHE A 271 5.12 -5.53 3.00
N LYS A 272 6.04 -4.58 2.80
CA LYS A 272 6.40 -3.63 3.85
C LYS A 272 5.22 -2.73 4.20
N TRP A 273 4.52 -2.17 3.21
CA TRP A 273 3.37 -1.29 3.44
C TRP A 273 2.14 -2.00 3.99
N HIS A 274 1.84 -3.20 3.48
CA HIS A 274 0.63 -3.97 3.80
C HIS A 274 0.91 -5.09 4.82
N SER A 275 1.61 -4.75 5.90
CA SER A 275 1.95 -5.67 7.00
C SER A 275 1.46 -5.20 8.37
N ARG A 276 0.55 -4.21 8.44
CA ARG A 276 0.14 -3.62 9.74
C ARG A 276 -0.57 -4.63 10.63
N ASP A 277 -1.35 -5.54 10.06
CA ASP A 277 -2.01 -6.61 10.81
C ASP A 277 -1.02 -7.66 11.35
N LEU A 278 0.09 -7.92 10.65
CA LEU A 278 1.16 -8.83 11.08
C LEU A 278 2.06 -8.22 12.16
N THR A 279 2.37 -6.93 12.02
CA THR A 279 3.30 -6.20 12.90
C THR A 279 2.62 -5.62 14.13
N SER A 280 1.31 -5.34 14.07
CA SER A 280 0.59 -4.76 15.20
C SER A 280 0.55 -5.72 16.38
N LYS A 281 0.92 -5.22 17.57
CA LYS A 281 0.73 -5.98 18.81
C LYS A 281 -0.76 -6.26 19.00
N PRO A 282 -1.16 -7.51 19.34
CA PRO A 282 -2.55 -7.80 19.64
C PRO A 282 -3.02 -6.94 20.81
N ALA A 283 -4.30 -6.58 20.81
CA ALA A 283 -4.88 -5.85 21.93
C ALA A 283 -4.68 -6.67 23.21
N LYS A 284 -4.13 -6.04 24.26
CA LYS A 284 -4.00 -6.71 25.55
C LYS A 284 -5.40 -6.94 26.11
N ALA A 285 -5.72 -8.19 26.45
CA ALA A 285 -6.94 -8.51 27.16
C ALA A 285 -6.98 -7.70 28.46
N ARG A 286 -7.98 -6.84 28.60
CA ARG A 286 -8.31 -6.21 29.88
C ARG A 286 -9.28 -7.13 30.57
N TYR A 287 -8.78 -7.91 31.52
CA TYR A 287 -9.65 -8.59 32.47
C TYR A 287 -10.24 -7.50 33.38
N LEU A 288 -11.56 -7.36 33.34
CA LEU A 288 -12.34 -6.50 34.23
C LEU A 288 -12.55 -7.20 35.58
#